data_AF-K2DH63-F1
#
_entry.id   AF-K2DH63-F1
#
_cell.length_a   1.000
_cell.length_b   1.000
_cell.length_c   1.000
_cell.angle_alpha   90.00
_cell.angle_beta   90.00
_cell.angle_gamma   90.00
#
_symmetry.space_group_name_H-M   'P 1'
#
loop_
_entity.id
_entity.type
_entity.pdbx_description
1 polymer ?
#
loop_
_entity_poly.entity_id
_entity_poly.type
_entity_poly.pdbx_seq_one_letter_code
_entity_poly.pdbx_strand_id
1 'polypeptide(L)' 'MIGPKFFQHFGELWAPTFLMGEEYFLSKQLSDQGMQTYYTPEIRLTHCCHGSLHSVPSRKLWQLAREAHKVYRRYVKVFN' A
#
# COMPACT_ATOMS: atom_id res chain seq x y z
N MET A 1 -11.73 -2.13 0.45
CA MET A 1 -11.04 -3.45 0.48
C MET A 1 -10.79 -3.90 -0.96
N ILE A 2 -9.61 -4.43 -1.27
CA ILE A 2 -9.33 -5.05 -2.57
C ILE A 2 -10.21 -6.29 -2.68
N GLY A 3 -11.20 -6.27 -3.56
CA GLY A 3 -12.21 -7.32 -3.69
C GLY A 3 -12.86 -7.31 -5.08
N PRO A 4 -13.92 -8.09 -5.33
CA PRO A 4 -14.47 -8.27 -6.68
C PRO A 4 -14.81 -6.95 -7.39
N LYS A 5 -15.43 -6.00 -6.69
CA LYS A 5 -15.76 -4.67 -7.23
C LYS A 5 -14.52 -3.86 -7.63
N PHE A 6 -13.42 -3.99 -6.89
CA PHE A 6 -12.15 -3.34 -7.23
C PHE A 6 -11.62 -3.88 -8.56
N PHE A 7 -11.56 -5.21 -8.73
CA PHE A 7 -11.05 -5.82 -9.96
C PHE A 7 -11.98 -5.61 -11.16
N GLN A 8 -13.29 -5.50 -10.95
CA GLN A 8 -14.23 -5.09 -12.01
C GLN A 8 -13.94 -3.69 -12.52
N HIS A 9 -13.47 -2.78 -11.66
CA HIS A 9 -13.22 -1.39 -12.02
C HIS A 9 -11.80 -1.16 -12.56
N PHE A 10 -10.79 -1.80 -11.96
CA PHE A 10 -9.38 -1.52 -12.25
C PHE A 10 -8.62 -2.66 -12.94
N GLY A 11 -9.13 -3.89 -12.93
CA GLY A 11 -8.44 -5.09 -13.44
C GLY A 11 -7.28 -5.58 -12.54
N GLU A 12 -6.47 -4.66 -12.00
CA GLU A 12 -5.34 -4.97 -11.13
C GLU A 12 -5.06 -3.86 -10.10
N LEU A 13 -4.30 -4.23 -9.05
CA LEU A 13 -3.68 -3.25 -8.16
C LEU A 13 -2.41 -2.72 -8.83
N TRP A 14 -2.38 -1.43 -9.11
CA TRP A 14 -1.16 -0.77 -9.56
C TRP A 14 -0.26 -0.51 -8.35
N ALA A 15 0.76 -1.34 -8.15
CA ALA A 15 1.76 -1.18 -7.11
C ALA A 15 3.17 -1.43 -7.69
N PRO A 16 3.93 -0.38 -8.03
CA PRO A 16 5.26 -0.52 -8.62
C PRO A 16 6.35 -0.99 -7.62
N THR A 17 5.97 -1.41 -6.42
CA THR A 17 6.86 -1.91 -5.37
C THR A 17 6.53 -3.36 -5.04
N PHE A 18 7.55 -4.18 -4.74
CA PHE A 18 7.39 -5.61 -4.44
C PHE A 18 7.04 -5.88 -2.96
N LEU A 19 7.26 -4.89 -2.08
CA LEU A 19 6.83 -4.87 -0.68
C LEU A 19 6.96 -3.43 -0.18
N MET A 20 6.06 -2.99 0.71
CA MET A 20 5.98 -1.65 1.30
C MET A 20 5.44 -0.58 0.34
N GLY A 21 4.56 0.29 0.86
CA GLY A 21 3.97 1.41 0.13
C GLY A 21 2.72 1.08 -0.69
N GLU A 22 2.28 -0.18 -0.68
CA GLU A 22 1.09 -0.65 -1.41
C GLU A 22 -0.18 0.11 -1.01
N GLU A 23 -0.30 0.45 0.29
CA GLU A 23 -1.42 1.25 0.81
C GLU A 23 -1.50 2.64 0.17
N TYR A 24 -0.36 3.28 -0.06
CA TYR A 24 -0.30 4.56 -0.75
C TYR A 24 -0.76 4.42 -2.21
N PHE A 25 -0.25 3.43 -2.94
CA PHE A 25 -0.60 3.25 -4.34
C PHE A 25 -2.06 2.87 -4.53
N LEU A 26 -2.61 2.04 -3.65
CA LEU A 26 -4.05 1.77 -3.61
C LEU A 26 -4.85 3.06 -3.39
N SER A 27 -4.47 3.86 -2.38
CA SER A 27 -5.14 5.13 -2.09
C SER A 27 -5.06 6.10 -3.27
N LYS A 28 -3.89 6.20 -3.91
CA LYS A 28 -3.69 7.02 -5.11
C LYS A 28 -4.56 6.54 -6.28
N GLN A 29 -4.56 5.24 -6.59
CA GLN A 29 -5.35 4.66 -7.68
C GLN A 29 -6.85 4.95 -7.50
N LEU A 30 -7.35 4.84 -6.26
CA LEU A 30 -8.73 5.20 -5.92
C LEU A 30 -8.98 6.71 -6.04
N SER A 31 -8.09 7.53 -5.50
CA SER A 31 -8.19 9.00 -5.54
C SER A 31 -8.15 9.56 -6.95
N ASP A 32 -7.36 8.96 -7.85
CA ASP A 32 -7.27 9.35 -9.26
C ASP A 32 -8.61 9.09 -10.02
N GLN A 33 -9.52 8.29 -9.46
CA GLN A 33 -10.90 8.11 -9.93
C GLN A 33 -11.94 8.89 -9.10
N GLY A 34 -11.51 9.81 -8.24
CA GLY A 34 -12.40 10.59 -7.36
C GLY A 34 -13.01 9.79 -6.21
N MET A 35 -12.52 8.59 -5.92
CA MET A 35 -12.97 7.78 -4.79
C MET A 35 -12.26 8.19 -3.49
N GLN A 36 -12.93 8.00 -2.36
CA GLN A 36 -12.42 8.39 -1.03
C GLN A 36 -12.29 7.19 -0.10
N THR A 37 -11.34 7.27 0.83
CA THR A 37 -11.18 6.28 1.90
C THR A 37 -12.10 6.64 3.07
N TYR A 38 -12.96 5.70 3.47
CA TYR A 38 -13.83 5.84 4.64
C TYR A 38 -13.30 5.00 5.79
N TYR A 39 -13.28 5.58 6.98
CA TYR A 39 -12.90 4.91 8.23
C TYR A 39 -14.12 4.81 9.14
N THR A 40 -14.33 3.65 9.77
CA THR A 40 -15.33 3.45 10.82
C THR A 40 -14.71 2.65 11.98
N PRO A 41 -14.90 3.09 13.25
CA PRO A 41 -14.42 2.36 14.42
C PRO A 41 -15.31 1.15 14.78
N GLU A 42 -16.44 0.98 14.10
CA GLU A 42 -17.39 -0.13 14.31
C GLU A 42 -16.80 -1.46 13.82
N ILE A 43 -15.98 -1.41 12.76
CA ILE A 43 -15.31 -2.59 12.22
C ILE A 43 -13.98 -2.76 12.96
N ARG A 44 -13.89 -3.86 13.73
CA ARG A 44 -12.68 -4.21 14.50
C ARG A 44 -12.09 -5.50 13.95
N LEU A 45 -10.78 -5.52 13.83
CA LEU A 45 -10.03 -6.71 13.41
C LEU A 45 -8.73 -6.81 14.21
N THR A 46 -8.30 -8.03 14.48
CA THR A 46 -7.01 -8.29 15.12
C THR A 46 -5.95 -8.41 14.04
N HIS A 47 -4.95 -7.52 14.07
CA HIS A 47 -3.84 -7.56 13.14
C HIS A 47 -2.70 -8.42 13.68
N CYS A 48 -2.34 -9.48 12.94
CA CYS A 48 -1.13 -10.24 13.21
C CYS A 48 0.09 -9.48 12.64
N CYS A 49 0.51 -8.44 13.36
CA CYS A 49 1.65 -7.62 12.99
C CYS A 49 2.89 -8.51 12.71
N HIS A 50 3.53 -8.31 11.56
CA HIS A 50 4.76 -8.98 11.14
C HIS A 50 4.65 -10.49 10.87
N GLY A 51 3.47 -11.05 10.61
CA GLY A 51 3.27 -12.50 10.39
C GLY A 51 4.37 -13.21 9.58
N SER A 52 4.33 -13.13 8.24
CA SER A 52 5.36 -13.73 7.38
C SER A 52 6.67 -12.92 7.32
N LEU A 53 6.65 -11.65 7.74
CA LEU A 53 7.82 -10.78 7.73
C LEU A 53 8.77 -11.06 8.90
N HIS A 54 8.30 -11.69 9.98
CA HIS A 54 9.10 -11.98 11.16
C HIS A 54 10.31 -12.87 10.87
N SER A 55 10.21 -13.77 9.91
CA SER A 55 11.31 -14.66 9.49
C SER A 55 12.29 -13.98 8.52
N VAL A 56 11.98 -12.78 8.02
CA VAL A 56 12.83 -12.06 7.07
C VAL A 56 13.90 -11.28 7.84
N PRO A 57 15.20 -11.38 7.47
CA PRO A 57 16.24 -10.61 8.13
C PRO A 57 15.97 -9.11 8.08
N SER A 58 16.20 -8.42 9.21
CA SER A 58 15.93 -6.98 9.35
C SER A 58 16.63 -6.12 8.29
N ARG A 59 17.88 -6.46 7.93
CA ARG A 59 18.63 -5.79 6.86
C ARG A 59 17.93 -5.91 5.51
N LYS A 60 17.31 -7.06 5.21
CA LYS A 60 16.57 -7.29 3.96
C LYS A 60 15.27 -6.49 3.95
N LEU A 61 14.53 -6.46 5.07
CA LEU A 61 13.35 -5.60 5.20
C LEU A 61 13.68 -4.12 5.03
N TRP A 62 14.79 -3.66 5.62
CA TRP A 62 15.26 -2.30 5.43
C TRP A 62 15.60 -1.99 3.97
N GLN A 63 16.27 -2.92 3.27
CA GLN A 63 16.54 -2.76 1.84
C GLN A 63 15.25 -2.65 1.02
N LEU A 64 14.27 -3.53 1.26
CA LEU A 64 12.96 -3.48 0.60
C LEU A 64 12.26 -2.15 0.84
N ALA A 65 12.21 -1.70 2.10
CA ALA A 65 11.62 -0.40 2.45
C ALA A 65 12.35 0.77 1.79
N ARG A 66 13.69 0.73 1.73
CA ARG A 66 14.50 1.76 1.06
C ARG A 66 14.21 1.82 -0.44
N GLU A 67 14.17 0.69 -1.13
CA GLU A 67 13.87 0.66 -2.56
C GLU A 67 12.43 1.10 -2.84
N ALA A 68 11.46 0.67 -2.03
CA ALA A 68 10.08 1.15 -2.11
C ALA A 68 9.98 2.67 -1.91
N HIS A 69 10.72 3.21 -0.94
CA HIS A 69 10.75 4.65 -0.69
C HIS A 69 11.28 5.45 -1.89
N LYS A 70 12.31 4.96 -2.60
CA LYS A 70 12.80 5.62 -3.82
C LYS A 70 11.72 5.71 -4.90
N VAL A 71 10.91 4.66 -5.06
CA VAL A 71 9.78 4.65 -6.01
C VAL A 71 8.70 5.61 -5.55
N TYR A 72 8.29 5.54 -4.28
CA TYR A 72 7.30 6.44 -3.67
C TYR A 72 7.63 7.93 -3.87
N ARG A 73 8.90 8.31 -3.69
CA ARG A 73 9.38 9.70 -3.86
C ARG A 73 9.23 10.26 -5.27
N ARG A 74 8.98 9.42 -6.28
CA ARG A 74 8.64 9.87 -7.64
C ARG A 74 7.23 10.45 -7.72
N TYR A 75 6.34 10.03 -6.82
CA TYR A 75 4.93 10.39 -6.82
C TYR A 75 4.57 11.42 -5.73
N VAL A 76 5.37 11.49 -4.65
CA VAL A 76 5.16 12.46 -3.57
C VAL A 76 6.33 13.44 -3.51
N LYS A 77 6.08 14.67 -3.97
CA LYS A 77 6.97 15.82 -3.75
C LYS A 77 6.61 16.44 -2.40
N VAL A 78 7.56 16.44 -1.46
CA VAL A 78 7.37 16.98 -0.11
C VAL A 78 7.68 18.49 -0.06
N PHE A 79 8.34 19.04 -1.07
CA PHE A 79 8.61 20.46 -1.21
C PHE A 79 8.34 20.88 -2.66
N ASN A 80 7.56 21.94 -2.83
CA ASN A 80 7.45 22.71 -4.07
C ASN A 80 8.56 23.76 -4.10
#